data_AF-A0A8K0K3Y9-F1
#
_entry.id   AF-A0A8K0K3Y9-F1
#
_cell.length_a   1.000
_cell.length_b   1.000
_cell.length_c   1.000
_cell.angle_alpha   90.00
_cell.angle_beta   90.00
_cell.angle_gamma   90.00
#
_symmetry.space_group_name_H-M   'P 1'
#
loop_
_entity.id
_entity.type
_entity.pdbx_description
1 polymer ?
#
loop_
_entity_poly.entity_id
_entity_poly.type
_entity_poly.pdbx_seq_one_letter_code
_entity_poly.pdbx_strand_id
1 'polypeptide(L)'
;MLKAVLGKEDIGLDRLKRGLYRFLLTYRNTAHATTGFTPADLLIGRQSQIPLDSVSTRPNVEKSQEKQTNPKNEVRSFDSGNTIWARDCYSQHSKWASGPVLYRTAPLTFQVKVGDKL
;
A
#
# COMPACT_ATOMS: atom_id res chain seq x y z
N MET A 1 0.67 -10.28 -6.90
CA MET A 1 1.75 -11.29 -6.95
C MET A 1 1.61 -12.40 -5.91
N LEU A 2 1.24 -12.12 -4.65
CA LEU A 2 1.07 -13.15 -3.60
C LEU A 2 0.03 -14.24 -3.94
N LYS A 3 -1.12 -13.84 -4.52
CA LYS A 3 -2.18 -14.76 -4.97
C LYS A 3 -1.76 -15.73 -6.09
N ALA A 4 -0.74 -15.38 -6.88
CA ALA A 4 -0.27 -16.22 -7.99
C ALA A 4 0.77 -17.27 -7.54
N VAL A 5 1.45 -17.02 -6.42
CA VAL A 5 2.45 -17.95 -5.85
C VAL A 5 1.78 -19.02 -4.99
N LEU A 6 0.67 -18.68 -4.34
CA LEU A 6 -0.17 -19.60 -3.58
C LEU A 6 -1.28 -20.16 -4.48
N GLY A 7 -0.96 -21.17 -5.27
CA GLY A 7 -1.97 -21.99 -5.93
C GLY A 7 -2.92 -22.60 -4.89
N LYS A 8 -4.23 -22.54 -5.16
CA LYS A 8 -5.28 -23.19 -4.36
C LYS A 8 -5.07 -24.71 -4.44
N GLU A 9 -4.34 -25.32 -3.51
CA GLU A 9 -4.41 -26.74 -3.14
C GLU A 9 -3.32 -27.05 -2.09
N ASP A 10 -3.63 -28.00 -1.21
CA ASP A 10 -3.03 -28.27 0.09
C ASP A 10 -1.52 -28.01 0.20
N ILE A 11 -1.20 -27.01 1.01
CA ILE A 11 0.13 -26.42 1.07
C ILE A 11 0.94 -27.13 2.15
N GLY A 12 1.75 -28.11 1.76
CA GLY A 12 2.83 -28.59 2.61
C GLY A 12 3.69 -27.40 3.10
N LEU A 13 4.03 -27.37 4.39
CA LEU A 13 4.77 -26.28 5.05
C LEU A 13 6.02 -25.85 4.27
N ASP A 14 6.67 -26.82 3.63
CA ASP A 14 7.87 -26.65 2.81
C ASP A 14 7.61 -25.80 1.53
N ARG A 15 6.45 -25.97 0.88
CA ARG A 15 6.04 -25.17 -0.28
C ARG A 15 5.72 -23.73 0.11
N LEU A 16 5.07 -23.53 1.27
CA LEU A 16 4.79 -22.21 1.82
C LEU A 16 6.09 -21.46 2.12
N LYS A 17 7.03 -22.13 2.79
CA LYS A 17 8.35 -21.57 3.12
C LYS A 17 9.09 -21.13 1.86
N ARG A 18 9.14 -21.98 0.82
CA ARG A 18 9.73 -21.60 -0.48
C ARG A 18 9.06 -20.39 -1.13
N GLY A 19 7.72 -20.36 -1.15
CA GLY A 19 6.96 -19.24 -1.71
C GLY A 19 7.24 -17.94 -0.95
N LEU A 20 7.31 -18.02 0.37
CA LEU A 20 7.65 -16.91 1.25
C LEU A 20 9.09 -16.44 0.99
N TYR A 21 10.08 -17.33 0.98
CA TYR A 21 11.47 -16.96 0.71
C TYR A 21 11.64 -16.29 -0.65
N ARG A 22 10.98 -16.80 -1.69
CA ARG A 22 11.00 -16.17 -3.01
C ARG A 22 10.39 -14.77 -2.99
N PHE A 23 9.22 -14.62 -2.36
CA PHE A 23 8.59 -13.31 -2.20
C PHE A 23 9.47 -12.33 -1.44
N LEU A 24 10.02 -12.79 -0.32
CA LEU A 24 10.88 -12.02 0.57
C LEU A 24 12.20 -11.60 -0.11
N LEU A 25 12.75 -12.44 -0.98
CA LEU A 25 13.92 -12.13 -1.78
C LEU A 25 13.58 -11.06 -2.83
N THR A 26 12.50 -11.24 -3.59
CA THR A 26 12.09 -10.25 -4.61
C THR A 26 11.76 -8.90 -3.97
N TYR A 27 10.99 -8.90 -2.87
CA TYR A 27 10.59 -7.68 -2.18
C TYR A 27 11.79 -6.87 -1.66
N ARG A 28 12.77 -7.54 -1.04
CA ARG A 28 13.94 -6.86 -0.46
C ARG A 28 14.89 -6.25 -1.48
N ASN A 29 14.91 -6.77 -2.71
CA ASN A 29 15.83 -6.33 -3.75
C ASN A 29 15.15 -5.53 -4.87
N THR A 30 13.83 -5.35 -4.84
CA THR A 30 13.15 -4.47 -5.79
C THR A 30 13.22 -3.04 -5.27
N ALA A 31 13.72 -2.11 -6.09
CA ALA A 31 13.72 -0.68 -5.74
C ALA A 31 12.29 -0.21 -5.47
N HIS A 32 12.11 0.49 -4.35
CA HIS A 32 10.79 0.97 -3.98
C HIS A 32 10.47 2.27 -4.73
N ALA A 33 9.30 2.34 -5.37
CA ALA A 33 8.94 3.42 -6.29
C ALA A 33 9.02 4.84 -5.69
N THR A 34 8.78 4.98 -4.39
CA THR A 34 8.83 6.28 -3.69
C THR A 34 10.23 6.68 -3.25
N THR A 35 11.11 5.71 -2.96
CA THR A 35 12.42 5.98 -2.32
C THR A 35 13.61 5.72 -3.24
N GLY A 36 13.43 5.01 -4.36
CA GLY A 36 14.50 4.66 -5.30
C GLY A 36 15.48 3.59 -4.78
N PHE A 37 15.61 3.44 -3.47
CA PHE A 37 16.43 2.42 -2.81
C PHE A 37 15.67 1.12 -2.59
N THR A 38 16.39 0.00 -2.55
CA THR A 38 15.80 -1.28 -2.15
C THR A 38 15.66 -1.36 -0.63
N PRO A 39 14.68 -2.13 -0.10
CA PRO A 39 14.57 -2.32 1.34
C PRO A 39 15.82 -2.93 2.00
N ALA A 40 16.58 -3.77 1.27
CA ALA A 40 17.85 -4.30 1.77
C ALA A 40 18.91 -3.20 1.92
N ASP A 41 18.95 -2.25 0.99
CA ASP A 41 19.92 -1.14 1.02
C ASP A 41 19.63 -0.19 2.18
N LEU A 42 18.34 0.11 2.41
CA LEU A 42 17.93 0.91 3.56
C LEU A 42 18.25 0.24 4.90
N LEU A 43 18.23 -1.09 4.95
CA LEU A 43 18.48 -1.85 6.18
C LEU A 43 19.98 -2.05 6.46
N ILE A 44 20.77 -2.40 5.42
CA ILE A 44 22.17 -2.85 5.56
C ILE A 44 23.15 -1.74 5.17
N GLY A 45 22.70 -0.70 4.45
CA GLY A 45 23.55 0.41 4.01
C GLY A 45 24.43 0.09 2.80
N ARG A 46 24.20 -1.04 2.12
CA ARG A 46 24.93 -1.43 0.90
C ARG A 46 24.01 -2.09 -0.11
N GLN A 47 24.33 -1.95 -1.40
CA GLN A 47 23.59 -2.60 -2.48
C GLN A 47 23.76 -4.13 -2.43
N SER A 48 22.65 -4.84 -2.26
CA SER A 48 22.64 -6.31 -2.35
C SER A 48 22.73 -6.74 -3.82
N GLN A 49 23.96 -6.94 -4.31
CA GLN A 49 24.18 -7.44 -5.67
C GLN A 49 23.75 -8.91 -5.77
N ILE A 50 22.73 -9.16 -6.57
CA ILE A 50 22.29 -10.52 -6.98
C ILE A 50 22.69 -10.70 -8.45
N PRO A 51 22.95 -11.91 -8.95
CA PRO A 51 23.25 -12.13 -10.37
C PRO A 51 22.23 -11.51 -11.35
N LEU A 52 20.97 -11.33 -10.93
CA LEU A 52 19.91 -10.71 -11.72
C LEU A 52 20.04 -9.17 -11.85
N ASP A 53 20.79 -8.52 -10.96
CA ASP A 53 21.05 -7.06 -10.98
C ASP A 53 22.03 -6.69 -12.11
N SER A 54 22.83 -7.66 -12.58
CA SER A 54 23.71 -7.50 -13.74
C SER A 54 22.94 -7.40 -15.08
N VAL A 55 21.62 -7.64 -15.09
CA VAL A 55 20.80 -7.58 -16.30
C VAL A 55 20.19 -6.18 -16.41
N SER A 56 20.81 -5.32 -17.22
CA SER A 56 20.36 -3.94 -17.43
C SER A 56 18.90 -3.88 -17.90
N THR A 57 18.07 -3.12 -17.18
CA THR A 57 16.67 -2.87 -17.53
C THR A 57 16.55 -1.86 -18.66
N ARG A 58 15.65 -2.12 -19.61
CA ARG A 58 15.44 -1.26 -20.79
C ARG A 58 14.74 0.05 -20.39
N PRO A 59 15.10 1.20 -21.01
CA PRO A 59 14.59 2.54 -20.67
C PRO A 59 13.08 2.76 -20.87
N ASN A 60 12.37 1.78 -21.44
CA ASN A 60 10.93 1.87 -21.69
C ASN A 60 10.10 1.63 -20.42
N VAL A 61 10.66 0.94 -19.41
CA VAL A 61 9.95 0.61 -18.17
C VAL A 61 9.81 1.84 -17.27
N GLU A 62 10.85 2.66 -17.17
CA GLU A 62 10.89 3.87 -16.34
C GLU A 62 9.81 4.87 -16.77
N LYS A 63 9.72 5.15 -18.08
CA LYS A 63 8.70 6.04 -18.66
C LYS A 63 7.27 5.54 -18.45
N SER A 64 7.06 4.23 -18.39
CA SER A 64 5.75 3.64 -18.10
C SER A 64 5.39 3.78 -16.62
N GLN A 65 6.36 3.67 -15.72
CA GLN A 65 6.14 3.84 -14.27
C GLN A 65 5.84 5.30 -13.90
N GLU A 66 6.54 6.27 -14.48
CA GLU A 66 6.26 7.70 -14.26
C GLU A 66 4.82 8.07 -14.63
N LYS A 67 4.30 7.49 -15.71
CA LYS A 67 2.90 7.69 -16.14
C LYS A 67 1.86 7.08 -15.18
N GLN A 68 2.25 6.11 -14.35
CA GLN A 68 1.37 5.48 -13.37
C GLN A 68 1.34 6.22 -12.02
N THR A 69 2.41 6.95 -11.69
CA THR A 69 2.53 7.66 -10.41
C THR A 69 1.73 8.97 -10.38
N ASN A 70 1.31 9.49 -11.54
CA ASN A 70 0.59 10.75 -11.58
C ASN A 70 -0.82 10.57 -10.98
N PRO A 71 -1.15 11.22 -9.85
CA PRO A 71 -2.47 11.09 -9.23
C PRO A 71 -3.50 11.76 -10.16
N LYS A 72 -4.28 10.95 -10.86
CA LYS A 72 -5.34 11.43 -11.76
C LYS A 72 -6.58 11.95 -11.03
N ASN A 73 -6.63 11.81 -9.70
CA ASN A 73 -7.82 12.13 -8.92
C ASN A 73 -7.63 13.42 -8.14
N GLU A 74 -8.63 14.28 -8.24
CA GLU A 74 -8.77 15.49 -7.43
C GLU A 74 -8.79 15.13 -5.94
N VAL A 75 -8.05 15.88 -5.12
CA VAL A 75 -7.96 15.64 -3.69
C VAL A 75 -9.30 16.04 -3.06
N ARG A 76 -10.03 15.06 -2.52
CA ARG A 76 -11.31 15.30 -1.85
C ARG A 76 -11.09 16.17 -0.59
N SER A 77 -11.66 17.36 -0.56
CA SER A 77 -11.67 18.26 0.59
C SER A 77 -13.07 18.35 1.21
N PHE A 78 -13.14 18.55 2.52
CA PHE A 78 -14.37 18.77 3.28
C PHE A 78 -14.15 19.91 4.27
N ASP A 79 -15.16 20.77 4.42
CA ASP A 79 -15.16 21.85 5.39
C ASP A 79 -15.90 21.46 6.68
N SER A 80 -15.59 22.18 7.77
CA SER A 80 -16.27 22.03 9.05
C SER A 80 -17.77 22.29 8.89
N GLY A 81 -18.61 21.39 9.40
CA GLY A 81 -20.06 21.45 9.28
C GLY A 81 -20.64 20.61 8.14
N ASN A 82 -19.82 20.12 7.20
CA ASN A 82 -20.32 19.20 6.17
C ASN A 82 -20.70 17.85 6.78
N THR A 83 -21.90 17.37 6.46
CA THR A 83 -22.35 16.03 6.84
C THR A 83 -21.74 15.01 5.89
N ILE A 84 -20.94 14.09 6.44
CA ILE A 84 -20.30 13.03 5.69
C ILE A 84 -20.67 11.65 6.26
N TRP A 85 -20.57 10.65 5.40
CA TRP A 85 -20.74 9.26 5.79
C TRP A 85 -19.38 8.67 6.16
N ALA A 86 -19.23 8.33 7.43
CA ALA A 86 -18.08 7.61 7.96
C ALA A 86 -18.39 6.11 7.94
N ARG A 87 -17.38 5.31 7.61
CA ARG A 87 -17.50 3.85 7.63
C ARG A 87 -17.14 3.33 9.02
N ASP A 88 -18.07 2.65 9.67
CA ASP A 88 -17.78 1.85 10.85
C ASP A 88 -17.24 0.48 10.38
N CYS A 89 -15.99 0.20 10.74
CA CYS A 89 -15.31 -1.05 10.38
C CYS A 89 -15.48 -2.15 11.43
N TYR A 90 -16.04 -1.84 12.61
CA TYR A 90 -16.19 -2.77 13.73
C TYR A 90 -17.62 -3.31 13.84
N SER A 91 -18.62 -2.54 13.43
CA SER A 91 -20.02 -2.97 13.49
C SER A 91 -20.36 -3.98 12.38
N GLN A 92 -20.98 -5.10 12.76
CA GLN A 92 -21.46 -6.12 11.83
C GLN A 92 -22.78 -5.72 11.14
N HIS A 93 -23.55 -4.80 11.73
CA HIS A 93 -24.92 -4.51 11.32
C HIS A 93 -25.06 -3.27 10.43
N SER A 94 -24.42 -2.15 10.78
CA SER A 94 -24.39 -0.96 9.92
C SER A 94 -22.97 -0.50 9.68
N LYS A 95 -22.53 -0.59 8.42
CA LYS A 95 -21.18 -0.21 8.00
C LYS A 95 -21.03 1.29 7.81
N TRP A 96 -22.11 2.05 7.72
CA TRP A 96 -22.08 3.46 7.37
C TRP A 96 -22.89 4.25 8.39
N ALA A 97 -22.28 5.32 8.88
CA ALA A 97 -22.90 6.21 9.83
C ALA A 97 -22.63 7.66 9.41
N SER A 98 -23.67 8.47 9.45
CA SER A 98 -23.63 9.86 9.00
C SER A 98 -23.34 10.78 10.18
N GLY A 99 -22.51 11.80 9.95
CA GLY A 99 -22.09 12.72 10.99
C GLY A 99 -21.48 14.01 10.44
N PRO A 100 -21.61 15.15 11.16
CA PRO A 100 -20.96 16.39 10.77
C PRO A 100 -19.44 16.32 11.03
N VAL A 101 -18.66 16.89 10.11
CA VAL A 101 -17.23 17.16 10.34
C VAL A 101 -17.10 18.27 11.38
N LEU A 102 -16.40 17.99 12.48
CA LEU A 102 -16.13 19.00 13.52
C LEU A 102 -14.99 19.93 13.06
N TYR A 103 -13.83 19.35 12.78
CA TYR A 103 -12.67 20.05 12.25
C TYR A 103 -11.70 19.10 11.56
N ARG A 104 -10.78 19.67 10.78
CA ARG A 104 -9.72 18.96 10.07
C ARG A 104 -8.48 18.87 10.96
N THR A 105 -8.06 17.64 11.29
CA THR A 105 -6.84 17.41 12.09
C THR A 105 -5.59 17.40 11.21
N ALA A 106 -5.68 16.90 9.98
CA ALA A 106 -4.58 16.82 9.03
C ALA A 106 -5.10 16.91 7.58
N PRO A 107 -4.22 17.02 6.56
CA PRO A 107 -4.66 17.18 5.17
C PRO A 107 -5.69 16.13 4.69
N LEU A 108 -5.62 14.89 5.21
CA LEU A 108 -6.53 13.80 4.85
C LEU A 108 -7.22 13.18 6.08
N THR A 109 -7.17 13.85 7.24
CA THR A 109 -7.69 13.33 8.50
C THR A 109 -8.67 14.33 9.09
N PHE A 110 -9.89 13.88 9.34
CA PHE A 110 -11.01 14.68 9.82
C PHE A 110 -11.59 14.03 11.07
N GLN A 111 -11.99 14.86 12.04
CA GLN A 111 -12.76 14.40 13.17
C GLN A 111 -14.25 14.60 12.88
N VAL A 112 -15.03 13.53 13.06
CA VAL A 112 -16.44 13.45 12.67
C VAL A 112 -17.24 12.95 13.85
N LYS A 113 -18.31 13.64 14.20
CA LYS A 113 -19.21 13.19 15.27
C LYS A 113 -20.18 12.15 14.72
N VAL A 114 -20.13 10.92 15.22
CA VAL A 114 -20.96 9.81 14.71
C VAL A 114 -21.77 9.20 15.85
N GLY A 115 -23.10 9.43 15.85
CA GLY A 115 -23.98 9.05 16.96
C GLY A 115 -23.65 9.82 18.25
N ASP A 116 -23.73 9.14 19.40
CA ASP A 116 -23.36 9.68 20.73
C ASP A 116 -21.87 9.55 21.08
N LYS A 117 -21.05 9.10 20.12
CA LYS A 117 -19.61 8.97 20.31
C LYS A 117 -18.89 10.08 19.53
N LEU A 118 -17.99 10.76 20.25
CA LEU A 118 -17.09 11.79 19.73
C LEU A 118 -15.97 11.20 18.86
#